data_AF-A0A9Q1AIG0-F1
#
_entry.id   AF-A0A9Q1AIG0-F1
#
_cell.length_a   1.000
_cell.length_b   1.000
_cell.length_c   1.000
_cell.angle_alpha   90.00
_cell.angle_beta   90.00
_cell.angle_gamma   90.00
#
_symmetry.space_group_name_H-M   'P 1'
#
loop_
_entity.id
_entity.type
_entity.pdbx_description
1 polymer ?
#
loop_
_entity_poly.entity_id
_entity_poly.type
_entity_poly.pdbx_seq_one_letter_code
_entity_poly.pdbx_strand_id
1 'polypeptide(L)'
;MVDLDWKAKMVSSDLPNKSPKISTKLHISIPIIPFRGVSNTSPIPASNSSCSAYEHCFRLPELRKIWDRKEFPDWKTESILKPALQALEITFRFISTVLSDARPYSNRREWTRRIESLTASQIELIAIIIEDEAEDSTTRGTAPIVDLSSSNGVLVRDGSYAEVWKVPGETTVVNKTSESSLLPRLATWQTSEDVAQKILYSIECEMRRCPYTLGLGEPNLSGKPSLAYDAVCRPNEIHALKKSPYDHINNHENQSVYNTHQILEAWIHVAKQIIQRLTERIESKEFPKAANDCYLVERIWKLLAEIEDLHLMMDPDDFLRLKNQLQMRSPDETAPICFRSRELVEITKSCKELKHKVPAILGVEVDPKGGPRIQEAAMRLYSEKKEFEKVYLLQAFQAIEGALKRFFYAYKQLLVVVMGSLEAKGNGVAVTSESCDSLTQLFLEPTYFPSLDAAKTFLGESWSHQQHKGTERRSRRER
;
A
#
# COMPACT_ATOMS: atom_id res chain seq x y z
N MET A 1 29.32 -38.75 -2.45
CA MET A 1 30.36 -38.30 -1.51
C MET A 1 31.44 -37.64 -2.35
N VAL A 2 31.34 -36.32 -2.52
CA VAL A 2 32.23 -35.52 -3.37
C VAL A 2 32.47 -34.20 -2.63
N ASP A 3 33.74 -33.91 -2.40
CA ASP A 3 34.30 -32.88 -1.54
C ASP A 3 33.96 -31.44 -1.96
N LEU A 4 33.68 -30.62 -0.94
CA LEU A 4 33.58 -29.17 -0.97
C LEU A 4 34.85 -28.60 -0.34
N ASP A 5 35.82 -28.17 -1.14
CA ASP A 5 36.97 -27.44 -0.61
C ASP A 5 37.51 -26.42 -1.62
N TRP A 6 37.04 -25.17 -1.53
CA TRP A 6 37.66 -24.03 -2.22
C TRP A 6 37.83 -22.80 -1.32
N LYS A 7 37.76 -22.98 0.00
CA LYS A 7 37.90 -21.89 0.99
C LYS A 7 39.23 -21.95 1.75
N ALA A 8 40.35 -22.02 1.05
CA ALA A 8 41.66 -21.75 1.66
C ALA A 8 42.73 -21.50 0.59
N LYS A 9 43.00 -20.22 0.27
CA LYS A 9 44.31 -19.68 -0.14
C LYS A 9 44.15 -18.23 -0.61
N MET A 10 44.37 -17.29 0.31
CA MET A 10 45.07 -16.02 0.05
C MET A 10 45.31 -15.32 1.39
N VAL A 11 46.21 -15.91 2.18
CA VAL A 11 46.93 -15.19 3.24
C VAL A 11 48.39 -15.37 2.90
N SER A 12 49.00 -14.31 2.35
CA SER A 12 50.44 -14.12 2.30
C SER A 12 50.72 -12.75 2.87
N SER A 13 51.43 -12.80 3.99
CA SER A 13 51.95 -11.71 4.79
C SER A 13 52.97 -10.86 4.03
N ASP A 14 52.77 -9.55 4.00
CA ASP A 14 53.84 -8.55 3.94
C ASP A 14 53.31 -7.21 4.49
N LEU A 15 53.60 -6.95 5.76
CA LEU A 15 53.29 -5.71 6.49
C LEU A 15 54.53 -4.81 6.54
N PRO A 16 54.49 -3.58 6.02
CA PRO A 16 55.39 -2.52 6.46
C PRO A 16 54.77 -1.74 7.62
N ASN A 17 55.40 -1.85 8.80
CA ASN A 17 55.17 -1.00 9.96
C ASN A 17 55.51 0.46 9.62
N LYS A 18 54.49 1.31 9.42
CA LYS A 18 54.54 2.77 9.60
C LYS A 18 53.12 3.35 9.52
N SER A 19 52.65 3.92 10.61
CA SER A 19 51.37 4.65 10.72
C SER A 19 51.29 5.81 9.73
N PRO A 20 50.25 5.92 8.88
CA PRO A 20 50.13 7.03 7.95
C PRO A 20 49.55 8.27 8.66
N LYS A 21 50.32 9.35 8.63
CA LYS A 21 49.91 10.68 9.08
C LYS A 21 48.76 11.18 8.19
N ILE A 22 47.66 11.60 8.82
CA ILE A 22 46.49 12.18 8.16
C ILE A 22 46.93 13.45 7.42
N SER A 23 46.92 13.41 6.08
CA SER A 23 47.10 14.58 5.25
C SER A 23 45.72 15.12 4.87
N THR A 24 45.48 16.39 5.20
CA THR A 24 44.26 17.15 4.95
C THR A 24 44.19 17.60 3.49
N LYS A 25 43.89 16.71 2.56
CA LYS A 25 43.35 17.03 1.21
C LYS A 25 42.59 15.83 0.65
N LEU A 26 41.40 15.56 1.17
CA LEU A 26 40.44 14.67 0.51
C LEU A 26 39.69 15.47 -0.57
N HIS A 27 40.24 15.48 -1.79
CA HIS A 27 39.39 15.68 -2.97
C HIS A 27 38.56 14.40 -3.12
N ILE A 28 37.36 14.41 -2.53
CA ILE A 28 36.34 13.39 -2.79
C ILE A 28 35.80 13.71 -4.19
N SER A 29 36.45 13.17 -5.22
CA SER A 29 35.84 13.04 -6.53
C SER A 29 34.76 11.96 -6.41
N ILE A 30 33.54 12.38 -6.13
CA ILE A 30 32.35 11.57 -6.36
C ILE A 30 32.41 11.15 -7.83
N PRO A 31 32.39 9.85 -8.18
CA PRO A 31 32.25 9.46 -9.56
C PRO A 31 30.90 9.97 -10.04
N ILE A 32 30.92 11.06 -10.81
CA ILE A 32 29.79 11.48 -11.62
C ILE A 32 29.65 10.38 -12.67
N ILE A 33 28.85 9.36 -12.35
CA ILE A 33 28.29 8.51 -13.40
C ILE A 33 27.43 9.45 -14.23
N PRO A 34 27.75 9.68 -15.51
CA PRO A 34 26.89 10.47 -16.36
C PRO A 34 25.67 9.62 -16.66
N PHE A 35 24.66 9.65 -15.77
CA PHE A 35 23.30 9.23 -16.10
C PHE A 35 22.73 10.25 -17.08
N ARG A 36 23.21 10.22 -18.34
CA ARG A 36 22.60 10.93 -19.45
C ARG A 36 21.26 10.27 -19.72
N GLY A 37 20.18 10.98 -19.39
CA GLY A 37 18.88 10.84 -20.02
C GLY A 37 18.15 9.53 -19.76
N VAL A 38 17.80 9.25 -18.51
CA VAL A 38 16.53 8.55 -18.28
C VAL A 38 15.46 9.62 -18.50
N SER A 39 14.89 9.64 -19.69
CA SER A 39 13.64 10.36 -19.96
C SER A 39 12.65 10.02 -18.85
N ASN A 40 11.83 10.99 -18.39
CA ASN A 40 10.68 10.75 -17.50
C ASN A 40 9.74 9.72 -18.16
N THR A 41 10.08 8.43 -18.11
CA THR A 41 9.28 7.36 -18.68
C THR A 41 8.18 7.06 -17.67
N SER A 42 6.99 7.56 -17.99
CA SER A 42 5.78 7.09 -17.34
C SER A 42 5.67 5.58 -17.59
N PRO A 43 5.29 4.78 -16.59
CA PRO A 43 5.01 3.37 -16.84
C PRO A 43 3.94 3.27 -17.95
N ILE A 44 4.18 2.39 -18.91
CA ILE A 44 3.24 2.11 -19.99
C ILE A 44 2.57 0.78 -19.64
N PRO A 45 1.23 0.68 -19.74
CA PRO A 45 0.56 -0.60 -19.57
C PRO A 45 1.14 -1.66 -20.52
N ALA A 46 1.02 -2.93 -20.13
CA ALA A 46 1.27 -4.04 -21.03
C ALA A 46 0.36 -3.97 -22.28
N SER A 47 0.56 -4.85 -23.26
CA SER A 47 -0.31 -4.90 -24.43
C SER A 47 -1.80 -5.00 -24.03
N ASN A 48 -2.69 -4.43 -24.87
CA ASN A 48 -4.12 -4.42 -24.58
C ASN A 48 -4.68 -5.84 -24.34
N SER A 49 -4.22 -6.83 -25.11
CA SER A 49 -4.60 -8.24 -24.93
C SER A 49 -4.15 -8.79 -23.57
N SER A 50 -2.90 -8.54 -23.17
CA SER A 50 -2.38 -8.94 -21.85
C SER A 50 -3.14 -8.30 -20.69
N CYS A 51 -3.47 -7.01 -20.81
CA CYS A 51 -4.28 -6.31 -19.80
C CYS A 51 -5.70 -6.90 -19.72
N SER A 52 -6.37 -7.10 -20.86
CA SER A 52 -7.72 -7.67 -20.87
C SER A 52 -7.77 -9.11 -20.38
N ALA A 53 -6.75 -9.92 -20.69
CA ALA A 53 -6.63 -11.28 -20.15
C ALA A 53 -6.46 -11.27 -18.62
N TYR A 54 -5.66 -10.35 -18.10
CA TYR A 54 -5.51 -10.13 -16.65
C TYR A 54 -6.82 -9.69 -15.99
N GLU A 55 -7.49 -8.68 -16.54
CA GLU A 55 -8.77 -8.20 -16.02
C GLU A 55 -9.84 -9.28 -16.02
N HIS A 56 -9.90 -10.09 -17.09
CA HIS A 56 -10.83 -11.22 -17.17
C HIS A 56 -10.49 -12.31 -16.16
N CYS A 57 -9.20 -12.68 -16.03
CA CYS A 57 -8.73 -13.71 -15.10
C CYS A 57 -9.17 -13.43 -13.67
N PHE A 58 -9.14 -12.17 -13.23
CA PHE A 58 -9.47 -11.77 -11.87
C PHE A 58 -10.88 -11.17 -11.71
N ARG A 59 -11.70 -11.18 -12.77
CA ARG A 59 -13.08 -10.65 -12.78
C ARG A 59 -13.15 -9.17 -12.37
N LEU A 60 -12.15 -8.40 -12.78
CA LEU A 60 -12.05 -6.98 -12.49
C LEU A 60 -13.19 -6.15 -13.11
N PRO A 61 -13.71 -6.46 -14.32
CA PRO A 61 -14.87 -5.75 -14.84
C PRO A 61 -16.11 -5.88 -13.94
N GLU A 62 -16.36 -7.07 -13.40
CA GLU A 62 -17.46 -7.30 -12.46
C GLU A 62 -17.23 -6.57 -11.13
N LEU A 63 -16.01 -6.61 -10.58
CA LEU A 63 -15.66 -5.89 -9.36
C LEU A 63 -15.79 -4.37 -9.51
N ARG A 64 -15.24 -3.79 -10.58
CA ARG A 64 -15.36 -2.35 -10.88
C ARG A 64 -16.82 -1.92 -10.98
N LYS A 65 -17.67 -2.73 -11.61
CA LYS A 65 -19.12 -2.45 -11.66
C LYS A 65 -19.75 -2.34 -10.27
N ILE A 66 -19.28 -3.12 -9.30
CA ILE A 66 -19.74 -3.05 -7.90
C ILE A 66 -19.17 -1.79 -7.22
N TRP A 67 -17.88 -1.50 -7.41
CA TRP A 67 -17.20 -0.33 -6.82
C TRP A 67 -17.78 0.99 -7.31
N ASP A 68 -18.01 1.12 -8.62
CA ASP A 68 -18.50 2.33 -9.26
C ASP A 68 -20.01 2.56 -9.04
N ARG A 69 -20.73 1.56 -8.49
CA ARG A 69 -22.15 1.69 -8.19
C ARG A 69 -22.34 2.54 -6.93
N LYS A 70 -22.81 3.76 -7.14
CA LYS A 70 -23.22 4.68 -6.07
C LYS A 70 -24.57 4.27 -5.48
N GLU A 71 -24.59 3.89 -4.22
CA GLU A 71 -25.78 3.42 -3.49
C GLU A 71 -26.10 4.30 -2.29
N PHE A 72 -25.12 5.05 -1.79
CA PHE A 72 -25.26 5.98 -0.67
C PHE A 72 -24.84 7.38 -1.13
N PRO A 73 -25.70 8.12 -1.86
CA PRO A 73 -25.33 9.40 -2.47
C PRO A 73 -24.75 10.43 -1.51
N ASP A 74 -25.24 10.44 -0.28
CA ASP A 74 -24.85 11.36 0.79
C ASP A 74 -23.51 10.98 1.44
N TRP A 75 -23.08 9.72 1.32
CA TRP A 75 -21.84 9.21 1.88
C TRP A 75 -20.68 9.41 0.90
N LYS A 76 -19.98 10.55 1.00
CA LYS A 76 -18.94 10.94 0.03
C LYS A 76 -17.75 10.00 -0.03
N THR A 77 -17.46 9.28 1.06
CA THR A 77 -16.36 8.31 1.16
C THR A 77 -16.76 6.92 0.68
N GLU A 78 -17.99 6.73 0.18
CA GLU A 78 -18.48 5.44 -0.35
C GLU A 78 -17.51 4.82 -1.37
N SER A 79 -17.03 5.60 -2.34
CA SER A 79 -16.10 5.11 -3.38
C SER A 79 -14.74 4.66 -2.84
N ILE A 80 -14.38 5.06 -1.62
CA ILE A 80 -13.13 4.70 -0.95
C ILE A 80 -13.39 3.52 0.02
N LEU A 81 -14.39 3.63 0.89
CA LEU A 81 -14.64 2.63 1.93
C LEU A 81 -15.28 1.36 1.40
N LYS A 82 -16.17 1.43 0.39
CA LYS A 82 -16.79 0.24 -0.20
C LYS A 82 -15.74 -0.75 -0.74
N PRO A 83 -14.82 -0.37 -1.65
CA PRO A 83 -13.80 -1.29 -2.14
C PRO A 83 -12.83 -1.75 -1.04
N ALA A 84 -12.51 -0.90 -0.05
CA ALA A 84 -11.66 -1.30 1.08
C ALA A 84 -12.32 -2.39 1.95
N LEU A 85 -13.61 -2.24 2.26
CA LEU A 85 -14.38 -3.25 3.01
C LEU A 85 -14.53 -4.56 2.21
N GLN A 86 -14.66 -4.46 0.88
CA GLN A 86 -14.70 -5.64 0.01
C GLN A 86 -13.35 -6.34 -0.08
N ALA A 87 -12.23 -5.61 -0.07
CA ALA A 87 -10.89 -6.21 0.04
C ALA A 87 -10.74 -7.00 1.35
N LEU A 88 -11.27 -6.45 2.44
CA LEU A 88 -11.30 -7.12 3.75
C LEU A 88 -12.16 -8.40 3.71
N GLU A 89 -13.33 -8.36 3.09
CA GLU A 89 -14.19 -9.54 2.91
C GLU A 89 -13.52 -10.62 2.03
N ILE A 90 -12.83 -10.22 0.95
CA ILE A 90 -12.02 -11.14 0.13
C ILE A 90 -10.89 -11.75 0.96
N THR A 91 -10.33 -11.00 1.91
CA THR A 91 -9.31 -11.51 2.83
C THR A 91 -9.88 -12.57 3.77
N PHE A 92 -11.11 -12.39 4.29
CA PHE A 92 -11.79 -13.44 5.07
C PHE A 92 -12.02 -14.71 4.23
N ARG A 93 -12.41 -14.55 2.96
CA ARG A 93 -12.47 -15.66 2.00
C ARG A 93 -11.11 -16.35 1.85
N PHE A 94 -10.03 -15.59 1.76
CA PHE A 94 -8.68 -16.14 1.63
C PHE A 94 -8.23 -16.92 2.88
N ILE A 95 -8.56 -16.43 4.08
CA ILE A 95 -8.35 -17.18 5.33
C ILE A 95 -9.02 -18.54 5.25
N SER A 96 -10.29 -18.58 4.81
CA SER A 96 -11.02 -19.84 4.63
C SER A 96 -10.31 -20.77 3.64
N THR A 97 -9.81 -20.25 2.51
CA THR A 97 -9.08 -21.02 1.49
C THR A 97 -7.80 -21.64 2.05
N VAL A 98 -7.00 -20.86 2.77
CA VAL A 98 -5.73 -21.31 3.36
C VAL A 98 -5.95 -22.36 4.44
N LEU A 99 -6.90 -22.12 5.35
CA LEU A 99 -7.15 -23.05 6.46
C LEU A 99 -7.74 -24.39 5.98
N SER A 100 -8.41 -24.38 4.83
CA SER A 100 -8.97 -25.57 4.18
C SER A 100 -7.98 -26.29 3.25
N ASP A 101 -6.76 -25.77 3.08
CA ASP A 101 -5.77 -26.36 2.16
C ASP A 101 -5.31 -27.75 2.65
N ALA A 102 -5.72 -28.79 1.91
CA ALA A 102 -5.44 -30.18 2.27
C ALA A 102 -3.99 -30.62 1.96
N ARG A 103 -3.20 -29.82 1.24
CA ARG A 103 -1.84 -30.21 0.84
C ARG A 103 -0.94 -30.40 2.07
N PRO A 104 -0.18 -31.52 2.17
CA PRO A 104 0.62 -31.82 3.36
C PRO A 104 1.86 -30.93 3.49
N TYR A 105 2.33 -30.34 2.39
CA TYR A 105 3.50 -29.44 2.35
C TYR A 105 3.13 -27.95 2.48
N SER A 106 1.84 -27.62 2.58
CA SER A 106 1.39 -26.24 2.76
C SER A 106 1.72 -25.75 4.18
N ASN A 107 2.51 -24.68 4.29
CA ASN A 107 2.86 -24.09 5.58
C ASN A 107 1.71 -23.21 6.11
N ARG A 108 0.62 -23.85 6.54
CA ARG A 108 -0.60 -23.18 7.01
C ARG A 108 -0.32 -22.17 8.13
N ARG A 109 0.61 -22.50 9.04
CA ARG A 109 0.95 -21.61 10.17
C ARG A 109 1.49 -20.27 9.70
N GLU A 110 2.43 -20.29 8.74
CA GLU A 110 3.00 -19.05 8.23
C GLU A 110 2.02 -18.31 7.32
N TRP A 111 1.25 -19.03 6.49
CA TRP A 111 0.16 -18.43 5.73
C TRP A 111 -0.83 -17.68 6.64
N THR A 112 -1.30 -18.32 7.71
CA THR A 112 -2.20 -17.71 8.69
C THR A 112 -1.60 -16.45 9.30
N ARG A 113 -0.34 -16.48 9.73
CA ARG A 113 0.34 -15.30 10.30
C ARG A 113 0.40 -14.13 9.32
N ARG A 114 0.74 -14.41 8.06
CA ARG A 114 0.85 -13.39 7.01
C ARG A 114 -0.51 -12.78 6.68
N ILE A 115 -1.54 -13.61 6.55
CA ILE A 115 -2.90 -13.12 6.28
C ILE A 115 -3.49 -12.39 7.49
N GLU A 116 -3.23 -12.84 8.72
CA GLU A 116 -3.62 -12.11 9.94
C GLU A 116 -2.96 -10.72 9.98
N SER A 117 -1.66 -10.64 9.72
CA SER A 117 -0.93 -9.37 9.66
C SER A 117 -1.50 -8.45 8.59
N LEU A 118 -1.75 -8.99 7.39
CA LEU A 118 -2.36 -8.25 6.29
C LEU A 118 -3.77 -7.76 6.67
N THR A 119 -4.57 -8.58 7.34
CA THR A 119 -5.92 -8.22 7.80
C THR A 119 -5.86 -7.07 8.79
N ALA A 120 -4.92 -7.11 9.74
CA ALA A 120 -4.71 -6.02 10.68
C ALA A 120 -4.31 -4.71 9.98
N SER A 121 -3.38 -4.76 9.00
CA SER A 121 -3.00 -3.59 8.19
C SER A 121 -4.20 -3.01 7.41
N GLN A 122 -5.09 -3.86 6.89
CA GLN A 122 -6.33 -3.41 6.22
C GLN A 122 -7.31 -2.73 7.19
N ILE A 123 -7.51 -3.31 8.37
CA ILE A 123 -8.39 -2.76 9.41
C ILE A 123 -7.88 -1.41 9.90
N GLU A 124 -6.57 -1.27 10.14
CA GLU A 124 -5.92 -0.01 10.52
C GLU A 124 -6.23 1.07 9.47
N LEU A 125 -6.04 0.77 8.18
CA LEU A 125 -6.30 1.73 7.11
C LEU A 125 -7.78 2.11 6.98
N ILE A 126 -8.68 1.13 7.11
CA ILE A 126 -10.12 1.40 7.13
C ILE A 126 -10.48 2.32 8.31
N ALA A 127 -9.93 2.07 9.50
CA ALA A 127 -10.15 2.91 10.68
C ALA A 127 -9.65 4.35 10.44
N ILE A 128 -8.46 4.54 9.88
CA ILE A 128 -7.93 5.88 9.57
C ILE A 128 -8.85 6.63 8.60
N ILE A 129 -9.35 5.96 7.54
CA ILE A 129 -10.27 6.58 6.58
C ILE A 129 -11.58 7.01 7.25
N ILE A 130 -12.09 6.20 8.19
CA ILE A 130 -13.31 6.51 8.95
C ILE A 130 -13.07 7.66 9.95
N GLU A 131 -11.93 7.68 10.63
CA GLU A 131 -11.53 8.77 11.53
C GLU A 131 -11.43 10.11 10.78
N ASP A 132 -10.74 10.13 9.64
CA ASP A 132 -10.63 11.32 8.78
C ASP A 132 -12.01 11.83 8.30
N GLU A 133 -12.95 10.93 8.01
CA GLU A 133 -14.33 11.30 7.63
C GLU A 133 -15.09 11.95 8.80
N ALA A 134 -14.86 11.48 10.03
CA ALA A 134 -15.51 11.97 11.24
C ALA A 134 -15.04 13.36 11.65
N GLU A 135 -13.78 13.69 11.37
CA GLU A 135 -13.20 15.02 11.59
C GLU A 135 -13.67 16.05 10.56
N ASP A 136 -14.07 15.61 9.36
CA ASP A 136 -14.55 16.50 8.31
C ASP A 136 -16.03 16.88 8.51
N SER A 137 -16.24 18.14 8.88
CA SER A 137 -17.57 18.73 9.11
C SER A 137 -18.58 18.53 7.97
N THR A 138 -18.12 18.29 6.73
CA THR A 138 -18.98 18.14 5.56
C THR A 138 -19.40 16.70 5.26
N THR A 139 -18.74 15.72 5.86
CA THR A 139 -19.00 14.27 5.67
C THR A 139 -19.41 13.58 6.96
N ARG A 140 -19.20 14.22 8.10
CA ARG A 140 -19.55 13.69 9.41
C ARG A 140 -21.01 13.25 9.48
N GLY A 141 -21.21 11.99 9.87
CA GLY A 141 -22.54 11.41 10.11
C GLY A 141 -23.30 11.01 8.84
N THR A 142 -22.63 10.96 7.68
CA THR A 142 -23.26 10.52 6.41
C THR A 142 -23.18 9.01 6.17
N ALA A 143 -22.36 8.30 6.94
CA ALA A 143 -22.20 6.85 6.83
C ALA A 143 -23.51 6.10 7.17
N PRO A 144 -23.85 5.04 6.42
CA PRO A 144 -25.04 4.23 6.67
C PRO A 144 -24.84 3.35 7.92
N ILE A 145 -25.29 3.86 9.06
CA ILE A 145 -25.19 3.19 10.36
C ILE A 145 -26.55 2.63 10.81
N VAL A 146 -26.51 1.55 11.58
CA VAL A 146 -27.67 0.97 12.26
C VAL A 146 -27.63 1.44 13.71
N ASP A 147 -28.64 2.21 14.13
CA ASP A 147 -28.76 2.69 15.52
C ASP A 147 -29.34 1.60 16.42
N LEU A 148 -28.51 1.16 17.37
CA LEU A 148 -28.75 0.04 18.25
C LEU A 148 -29.56 0.45 19.51
N SER A 149 -29.70 1.76 19.76
CA SER A 149 -30.44 2.32 20.92
C SER A 149 -31.96 2.17 20.79
N SER A 150 -32.46 2.00 19.58
CA SER A 150 -33.90 1.89 19.27
C SER A 150 -34.52 0.53 19.63
N SER A 151 -33.70 -0.47 19.98
CA SER A 151 -34.15 -1.86 20.16
C SER A 151 -34.75 -2.20 21.54
N ASN A 152 -34.78 -1.25 22.50
CA ASN A 152 -35.32 -1.44 23.87
C ASN A 152 -34.83 -2.73 24.59
N GLY A 153 -33.69 -3.28 24.19
CA GLY A 153 -33.19 -4.55 24.73
C GLY A 153 -34.08 -5.77 24.45
N VAL A 154 -35.02 -5.67 23.51
CA VAL A 154 -35.84 -6.81 23.09
C VAL A 154 -35.09 -7.58 22.02
N LEU A 155 -34.60 -8.76 22.40
CA LEU A 155 -34.08 -9.79 21.49
C LEU A 155 -35.21 -10.25 20.56
N VAL A 156 -35.47 -9.53 19.47
CA VAL A 156 -36.21 -10.11 18.36
C VAL A 156 -35.29 -11.17 17.75
N ARG A 157 -35.67 -12.44 17.92
CA ARG A 157 -34.97 -13.62 17.35
C ARG A 157 -35.03 -13.70 15.81
N ASP A 158 -35.37 -12.60 15.13
CA ASP A 158 -35.19 -12.44 13.69
C ASP A 158 -33.95 -11.57 13.47
N GLY A 159 -32.78 -12.21 13.50
CA GLY A 159 -31.47 -11.61 13.18
C GLY A 159 -30.34 -12.01 14.14
N SER A 160 -29.07 -11.90 13.70
CA SER A 160 -27.87 -12.25 14.50
C SER A 160 -27.44 -11.15 15.50
N TYR A 161 -28.36 -10.79 16.39
CA TYR A 161 -28.11 -9.84 17.47
C TYR A 161 -27.40 -10.53 18.65
N ALA A 162 -26.23 -10.02 19.05
CA ALA A 162 -25.53 -10.47 20.25
C ALA A 162 -25.69 -9.44 21.39
N GLU A 163 -26.12 -9.89 22.58
CA GLU A 163 -26.05 -9.04 23.78
C GLU A 163 -24.57 -8.78 24.09
N VAL A 164 -24.18 -7.51 24.10
CA VAL A 164 -22.78 -7.10 24.26
C VAL A 164 -22.45 -6.90 25.74
N TRP A 165 -23.20 -6.04 26.45
CA TRP A 165 -23.10 -5.87 27.92
C TRP A 165 -24.41 -5.36 28.52
N LYS A 166 -24.65 -5.66 29.80
CA LYS A 166 -25.69 -5.04 30.63
C LYS A 166 -25.02 -4.15 31.68
N VAL A 167 -25.16 -2.84 31.57
CA VAL A 167 -24.80 -1.92 32.65
C VAL A 167 -25.97 -1.94 33.66
N PRO A 168 -25.75 -2.26 34.95
CA PRO A 168 -26.83 -2.29 35.94
C PRO A 168 -27.50 -0.92 36.04
N GLY A 169 -28.76 -0.83 35.61
CA GLY A 169 -29.55 0.42 35.60
C GLY A 169 -29.69 1.12 34.24
N GLU A 170 -29.03 0.62 33.18
CA GLU A 170 -29.11 1.17 31.81
C GLU A 170 -29.61 0.15 30.78
N THR A 171 -29.96 0.63 29.58
CA THR A 171 -30.39 -0.17 28.43
C THR A 171 -29.28 -1.11 27.95
N THR A 172 -29.64 -2.36 27.68
CA THR A 172 -28.72 -3.38 27.15
C THR A 172 -28.20 -2.97 25.77
N VAL A 173 -26.89 -2.99 25.58
CA VAL A 173 -26.27 -2.71 24.29
C VAL A 173 -26.26 -3.99 23.46
N VAL A 174 -26.75 -3.91 22.23
CA VAL A 174 -26.85 -5.03 21.29
C VAL A 174 -26.00 -4.68 20.07
N ASN A 175 -25.07 -5.55 19.63
CA ASN A 175 -24.37 -5.36 18.35
C ASN A 175 -25.10 -6.13 17.24
N LYS A 176 -25.37 -5.46 16.11
CA LYS A 176 -25.87 -6.12 14.91
C LYS A 176 -24.70 -6.70 14.13
N THR A 177 -24.65 -8.01 14.05
CA THR A 177 -23.62 -8.73 13.30
C THR A 177 -24.07 -8.91 11.85
N SER A 178 -23.15 -8.76 10.90
CA SER A 178 -23.36 -9.12 9.50
C SER A 178 -23.79 -10.59 9.38
N GLU A 179 -24.82 -10.85 8.58
CA GLU A 179 -25.32 -12.21 8.34
C GLU A 179 -24.63 -12.84 7.11
N SER A 180 -24.15 -12.00 6.20
CA SER A 180 -23.56 -12.44 4.93
C SER A 180 -22.04 -12.51 4.94
N SER A 181 -21.36 -11.82 5.86
CA SER A 181 -19.90 -11.83 5.95
C SER A 181 -19.37 -13.19 6.39
N LEU A 182 -18.16 -13.52 5.94
CA LEU A 182 -17.44 -14.73 6.34
C LEU A 182 -16.84 -14.63 7.74
N LEU A 183 -16.48 -13.45 8.25
CA LEU A 183 -15.78 -13.36 9.54
C LEU A 183 -16.60 -13.94 10.72
N PRO A 184 -17.89 -13.58 10.89
CA PRO A 184 -18.73 -14.22 11.91
C PRO A 184 -18.80 -15.74 11.76
N ARG A 185 -18.80 -16.25 10.52
CA ARG A 185 -18.86 -17.68 10.23
C ARG A 185 -17.55 -18.38 10.58
N LEU A 186 -16.41 -17.77 10.26
CA LEU A 186 -15.08 -18.27 10.62
C LEU A 186 -14.92 -18.40 12.14
N ALA A 187 -15.53 -17.49 12.91
CA ALA A 187 -15.53 -17.58 14.37
C ALA A 187 -16.28 -18.80 14.92
N THR A 188 -17.22 -19.37 14.16
CA THR A 188 -17.99 -20.57 14.58
C THR A 188 -17.27 -21.90 14.27
N TRP A 189 -16.19 -21.89 13.51
CA TRP A 189 -15.47 -23.10 13.11
C TRP A 189 -14.22 -23.29 13.95
N GLN A 190 -14.08 -24.47 14.57
CA GLN A 190 -12.97 -24.79 15.47
C GLN A 190 -11.58 -24.60 14.83
N THR A 191 -11.45 -24.76 13.51
CA THR A 191 -10.17 -24.59 12.79
C THR A 191 -9.78 -23.14 12.54
N SER A 192 -10.74 -22.20 12.61
CA SER A 192 -10.54 -20.78 12.32
C SER A 192 -10.93 -19.84 13.47
N GLU A 193 -11.46 -20.39 14.57
CA GLU A 193 -11.92 -19.64 15.74
C GLU A 193 -10.84 -18.70 16.28
N ASP A 194 -9.62 -19.20 16.54
CA ASP A 194 -8.51 -18.39 17.05
C ASP A 194 -8.17 -17.20 16.14
N VAL A 195 -8.12 -17.46 14.82
CA VAL A 195 -7.80 -16.46 13.79
C VAL A 195 -8.90 -15.40 13.73
N ALA A 196 -10.16 -15.84 13.67
CA ALA A 196 -11.32 -14.97 13.63
C ALA A 196 -11.41 -14.10 14.90
N GLN A 197 -11.22 -14.69 16.08
CA GLN A 197 -11.26 -13.97 17.35
C GLN A 197 -10.17 -12.89 17.43
N LYS A 198 -8.97 -13.18 16.94
CA LYS A 198 -7.89 -12.20 16.86
C LYS A 198 -8.23 -11.04 15.93
N ILE A 199 -8.86 -11.32 14.79
CA ILE A 199 -9.33 -10.28 13.85
C ILE A 199 -10.41 -9.43 14.49
N LEU A 200 -11.40 -10.04 15.17
CA LEU A 200 -12.46 -9.32 15.89
C LEU A 200 -11.88 -8.38 16.95
N TYR A 201 -10.85 -8.80 17.69
CA TYR A 201 -10.14 -7.93 18.62
C TYR A 201 -9.31 -6.84 17.93
N SER A 202 -8.77 -7.10 16.74
CA SER A 202 -8.11 -6.07 15.93
C SER A 202 -9.12 -4.99 15.51
N ILE A 203 -10.32 -5.38 15.07
CA ILE A 203 -11.41 -4.44 14.76
C ILE A 203 -11.76 -3.61 16.00
N GLU A 204 -11.99 -4.26 17.16
CA GLU A 204 -12.29 -3.56 18.40
C GLU A 204 -11.22 -2.54 18.79
N CYS A 205 -9.93 -2.87 18.61
CA CYS A 205 -8.82 -1.99 18.96
C CYS A 205 -8.69 -0.79 18.02
N GLU A 206 -8.73 -1.02 16.71
CA GLU A 206 -8.54 0.05 15.72
C GLU A 206 -9.77 0.97 15.65
N MET A 207 -10.99 0.42 15.82
CA MET A 207 -12.23 1.20 15.74
C MET A 207 -12.50 2.05 16.99
N ARG A 208 -11.59 2.09 17.98
CA ARG A 208 -11.77 2.84 19.24
C ARG A 208 -11.96 4.34 19.05
N ARG A 209 -11.34 4.94 18.04
CA ARG A 209 -11.49 6.39 17.75
C ARG A 209 -12.55 6.68 16.68
N CYS A 210 -13.02 5.65 15.97
CA CYS A 210 -14.06 5.77 14.96
C CYS A 210 -15.43 6.12 15.58
N PRO A 211 -16.33 6.84 14.88
CA PRO A 211 -17.69 7.13 15.37
C PRO A 211 -18.63 5.92 15.35
N TYR A 212 -18.31 4.88 14.59
CA TYR A 212 -19.05 3.61 14.50
C TYR A 212 -18.07 2.44 14.41
N THR A 213 -18.57 1.22 14.61
CA THR A 213 -17.83 -0.03 14.41
C THR A 213 -18.27 -0.74 13.11
N LEU A 214 -17.57 -1.80 12.69
CA LEU A 214 -17.84 -2.47 11.42
C LEU A 214 -19.10 -3.36 11.42
N GLY A 215 -19.55 -3.85 12.58
CA GLY A 215 -20.72 -4.75 12.65
C GLY A 215 -20.42 -6.16 12.14
N LEU A 216 -19.20 -6.67 12.39
CA LEU A 216 -18.71 -7.98 11.98
C LEU A 216 -18.69 -9.01 13.11
N GLY A 217 -19.34 -8.71 14.24
CA GLY A 217 -19.38 -9.57 15.41
C GLY A 217 -18.29 -9.23 16.44
N GLU A 218 -17.60 -8.10 16.28
CA GLU A 218 -16.65 -7.61 17.27
C GLU A 218 -17.36 -7.26 18.59
N PRO A 219 -16.64 -7.31 19.73
CA PRO A 219 -17.25 -7.07 21.04
C PRO A 219 -17.98 -5.73 21.17
N ASN A 220 -17.49 -4.66 20.53
CA ASN A 220 -18.03 -3.31 20.61
C ASN A 220 -18.19 -2.82 22.06
N LEU A 221 -17.10 -2.82 22.83
CA LEU A 221 -17.12 -2.50 24.27
C LEU A 221 -17.59 -1.06 24.55
N SER A 222 -17.50 -0.20 23.54
CA SER A 222 -17.92 1.21 23.61
C SER A 222 -19.38 1.44 23.24
N GLY A 223 -20.12 0.41 22.81
CA GLY A 223 -21.54 0.50 22.46
C GLY A 223 -21.84 1.46 21.31
N LYS A 224 -20.90 1.59 20.36
CA LYS A 224 -21.05 2.44 19.18
C LYS A 224 -22.10 1.88 18.22
N PRO A 225 -22.73 2.72 17.39
CA PRO A 225 -23.51 2.22 16.26
C PRO A 225 -22.62 1.38 15.34
N SER A 226 -23.24 0.44 14.62
CA SER A 226 -22.54 -0.43 13.66
C SER A 226 -22.83 0.02 12.24
N LEU A 227 -21.82 -0.04 11.37
CA LEU A 227 -22.01 0.13 9.93
C LEU A 227 -23.02 -0.90 9.42
N ALA A 228 -23.87 -0.52 8.47
CA ALA A 228 -24.73 -1.45 7.75
C ALA A 228 -23.89 -2.31 6.76
N TYR A 229 -23.02 -3.17 7.30
CA TYR A 229 -21.98 -3.88 6.55
C TYR A 229 -22.54 -4.66 5.35
N ASP A 230 -23.64 -5.39 5.53
CA ASP A 230 -24.26 -6.18 4.45
C ASP A 230 -24.82 -5.31 3.32
N ALA A 231 -25.25 -4.08 3.63
CA ALA A 231 -25.75 -3.14 2.63
C ALA A 231 -24.59 -2.47 1.87
N VAL A 232 -23.50 -2.15 2.57
CA VAL A 232 -22.32 -1.46 2.01
C VAL A 232 -21.40 -2.42 1.26
N CYS A 233 -20.90 -3.45 1.96
CA CYS A 233 -19.91 -4.38 1.43
C CYS A 233 -20.54 -5.37 0.44
N ARG A 234 -21.81 -5.72 0.65
CA ARG A 234 -22.57 -6.73 -0.11
C ARG A 234 -21.80 -8.05 -0.25
N PRO A 235 -21.46 -8.74 0.87
CA PRO A 235 -20.59 -9.93 0.84
C PRO A 235 -21.06 -11.00 -0.15
N ASN A 236 -22.37 -11.18 -0.33
CA ASN A 236 -22.93 -12.14 -1.28
C ASN A 236 -22.52 -11.88 -2.74
N GLU A 237 -22.44 -10.61 -3.16
CA GLU A 237 -21.99 -10.25 -4.52
C GLU A 237 -20.49 -10.58 -4.69
N ILE A 238 -19.68 -10.30 -3.67
CA ILE A 238 -18.25 -10.61 -3.64
C ILE A 238 -18.00 -12.13 -3.62
N HIS A 239 -18.80 -12.89 -2.87
CA HIS A 239 -18.74 -14.33 -2.83
C HIS A 239 -19.21 -14.99 -4.13
N ALA A 240 -20.10 -14.34 -4.89
CA ALA A 240 -20.47 -14.81 -6.23
C ALA A 240 -19.28 -14.73 -7.22
N LEU A 241 -18.33 -13.83 -6.96
CA LEU A 241 -17.09 -13.68 -7.73
C LEU A 241 -15.96 -14.57 -7.23
N LYS A 242 -16.19 -15.55 -6.34
CA LYS A 242 -15.13 -16.47 -5.88
C LYS A 242 -14.62 -17.44 -6.96
N LYS A 243 -15.43 -17.69 -8.00
CA LYS A 243 -15.10 -18.66 -9.05
C LYS A 243 -14.18 -18.02 -10.07
N SER A 244 -12.96 -18.56 -10.21
CA SER A 244 -12.03 -18.15 -11.25
C SER A 244 -12.52 -18.68 -12.60
N PRO A 245 -12.36 -17.93 -13.71
CA PRO A 245 -12.55 -18.47 -15.06
C PRO A 245 -11.71 -19.73 -15.32
N TYR A 246 -10.65 -19.91 -14.54
CA TYR A 246 -9.72 -21.02 -14.60
C TYR A 246 -9.93 -22.07 -13.49
N ASP A 247 -11.11 -22.15 -12.86
CA ASP A 247 -11.43 -23.17 -11.84
C ASP A 247 -11.29 -24.62 -12.35
N HIS A 248 -11.27 -24.83 -13.68
CA HIS A 248 -11.00 -26.13 -14.29
C HIS A 248 -9.54 -26.57 -14.14
N ILE A 249 -8.62 -25.66 -13.79
CA ILE A 249 -7.23 -25.98 -13.50
C ILE A 249 -7.18 -26.61 -12.10
N ASN A 250 -6.77 -27.88 -12.04
CA ASN A 250 -6.56 -28.58 -10.78
C ASN A 250 -5.23 -28.16 -10.12
N ASN A 251 -5.18 -26.92 -9.63
CA ASN A 251 -4.03 -26.36 -8.93
C ASN A 251 -4.54 -25.47 -7.78
N HIS A 252 -4.15 -25.81 -6.55
CA HIS A 252 -4.64 -25.11 -5.35
C HIS A 252 -4.12 -23.68 -5.27
N GLU A 253 -2.95 -23.38 -5.85
CA GLU A 253 -2.40 -22.02 -5.90
C GLU A 253 -3.23 -21.07 -6.78
N ASN A 254 -4.09 -21.59 -7.66
CA ASN A 254 -4.97 -20.76 -8.48
C ASN A 254 -5.87 -19.87 -7.60
N GLN A 255 -6.42 -20.44 -6.52
CA GLN A 255 -7.24 -19.70 -5.57
C GLN A 255 -6.41 -18.69 -4.76
N SER A 256 -5.18 -19.04 -4.40
CA SER A 256 -4.25 -18.13 -3.71
C SER A 256 -3.94 -16.91 -4.59
N VAL A 257 -3.50 -17.12 -5.83
CA VAL A 257 -3.22 -16.05 -6.81
C VAL A 257 -4.48 -15.21 -7.05
N TYR A 258 -5.64 -15.86 -7.23
CA TYR A 258 -6.90 -15.18 -7.47
C TYR A 258 -7.32 -14.25 -6.33
N ASN A 259 -7.27 -14.74 -5.08
CA ASN A 259 -7.58 -13.92 -3.91
C ASN A 259 -6.57 -12.78 -3.75
N THR A 260 -5.27 -13.04 -3.86
CA THR A 260 -4.21 -12.03 -3.75
C THR A 260 -4.43 -10.88 -4.72
N HIS A 261 -4.66 -11.17 -6.00
CA HIS A 261 -4.88 -10.12 -7.00
C HIS A 261 -6.20 -9.37 -6.83
N GLN A 262 -7.28 -10.00 -6.38
CA GLN A 262 -8.52 -9.26 -6.10
C GLN A 262 -8.37 -8.31 -4.91
N ILE A 263 -7.65 -8.71 -3.85
CA ILE A 263 -7.33 -7.82 -2.71
C ILE A 263 -6.44 -6.67 -3.21
N LEU A 264 -5.41 -6.98 -4.00
CA LEU A 264 -4.50 -5.99 -4.58
C LEU A 264 -5.26 -4.94 -5.39
N GLU A 265 -6.10 -5.37 -6.33
CA GLU A 265 -6.84 -4.47 -7.23
C GLU A 265 -7.88 -3.63 -6.50
N ALA A 266 -8.51 -4.17 -5.46
CA ALA A 266 -9.41 -3.40 -4.61
C ALA A 266 -8.66 -2.25 -3.92
N TRP A 267 -7.47 -2.50 -3.36
CA TRP A 267 -6.66 -1.46 -2.72
C TRP A 267 -5.99 -0.49 -3.71
N ILE A 268 -5.65 -0.95 -4.92
CA ILE A 268 -5.25 -0.07 -6.03
C ILE A 268 -6.38 0.90 -6.37
N HIS A 269 -7.62 0.40 -6.44
CA HIS A 269 -8.79 1.24 -6.69
C HIS A 269 -9.01 2.25 -5.56
N VAL A 270 -8.88 1.84 -4.29
CA VAL A 270 -8.92 2.75 -3.13
C VAL A 270 -7.86 3.85 -3.26
N ALA A 271 -6.61 3.51 -3.60
CA ALA A 271 -5.55 4.49 -3.80
C ALA A 271 -5.88 5.49 -4.91
N LYS A 272 -6.47 5.03 -6.03
CA LYS A 272 -6.91 5.89 -7.13
C LYS A 272 -7.92 6.93 -6.66
N GLN A 273 -8.94 6.51 -5.91
CA GLN A 273 -9.96 7.40 -5.36
C GLN A 273 -9.38 8.42 -4.37
N ILE A 274 -8.44 8.00 -3.52
CA ILE A 274 -7.77 8.91 -2.57
C ILE A 274 -6.87 9.91 -3.30
N ILE A 275 -6.16 9.51 -4.37
CA ILE A 275 -5.32 10.44 -5.16
C ILE A 275 -6.18 11.48 -5.89
N GLN A 276 -7.38 11.10 -6.35
CA GLN A 276 -8.34 12.06 -6.90
C GLN A 276 -8.78 13.06 -5.83
N ARG A 277 -9.21 12.58 -4.65
CA ARG A 277 -9.60 13.44 -3.50
C ARG A 277 -8.45 14.36 -3.05
N LEU A 278 -7.23 13.85 -3.01
CA LEU A 278 -6.00 14.59 -2.72
C LEU A 278 -5.84 15.77 -3.69
N THR A 279 -6.04 15.53 -4.98
CA THR A 279 -5.90 16.55 -6.02
C THR A 279 -6.92 17.67 -5.82
N GLU A 280 -8.18 17.32 -5.53
CA GLU A 280 -9.26 18.27 -5.24
C GLU A 280 -9.00 19.11 -3.97
N ARG A 281 -8.48 18.48 -2.91
CA ARG A 281 -8.11 19.16 -1.66
C ARG A 281 -6.93 20.11 -1.82
N ILE A 282 -5.93 19.76 -2.64
CA ILE A 282 -4.83 20.67 -2.99
C ILE A 282 -5.34 21.90 -3.73
N GLU A 283 -6.24 21.70 -4.70
CA GLU A 283 -6.84 22.80 -5.47
C GLU A 283 -7.69 23.73 -4.60
N SER A 284 -8.38 23.15 -3.62
CA SER A 284 -9.16 23.89 -2.60
C SER A 284 -8.30 24.48 -1.48
N LYS A 285 -6.97 24.30 -1.52
CA LYS A 285 -6.00 24.74 -0.50
C LYS A 285 -6.26 24.15 0.90
N GLU A 286 -6.90 23.00 0.99
CA GLU A 286 -7.11 22.23 2.22
C GLU A 286 -5.85 21.39 2.53
N PHE A 287 -4.71 22.06 2.71
CA PHE A 287 -3.39 21.40 2.83
C PHE A 287 -3.28 20.40 3.98
N PRO A 288 -3.86 20.63 5.19
CA PRO A 288 -3.85 19.62 6.25
C PRO A 288 -4.53 18.32 5.83
N LYS A 289 -5.73 18.40 5.22
CA LYS A 289 -6.45 17.21 4.77
C LYS A 289 -5.77 16.52 3.58
N ALA A 290 -5.18 17.29 2.68
CA ALA A 290 -4.35 16.76 1.60
C ALA A 290 -3.14 16.00 2.16
N ALA A 291 -2.52 16.46 3.25
CA ALA A 291 -1.42 15.74 3.89
C ALA A 291 -1.88 14.39 4.48
N ASN A 292 -3.08 14.31 5.07
CA ASN A 292 -3.67 13.05 5.52
C ASN A 292 -3.93 12.09 4.35
N ASP A 293 -4.45 12.58 3.22
CA ASP A 293 -4.60 11.76 2.02
C ASP A 293 -3.24 11.24 1.51
N CYS A 294 -2.20 12.06 1.55
CA CYS A 294 -0.86 11.61 1.18
C CYS A 294 -0.35 10.50 2.11
N TYR A 295 -0.60 10.61 3.41
CA TYR A 295 -0.27 9.56 4.37
C TYR A 295 -1.01 8.25 4.06
N LEU A 296 -2.31 8.31 3.75
CA LEU A 296 -3.09 7.15 3.32
C LEU A 296 -2.51 6.51 2.05
N VAL A 297 -2.19 7.30 1.02
CA VAL A 297 -1.57 6.78 -0.22
C VAL A 297 -0.22 6.13 0.06
N GLU A 298 0.61 6.71 0.92
CA GLU A 298 1.88 6.11 1.35
C GLU A 298 1.67 4.76 2.04
N ARG A 299 0.69 4.67 2.96
CA ARG A 299 0.37 3.43 3.67
C ARG A 299 -0.20 2.37 2.73
N ILE A 300 -1.04 2.76 1.76
CA ILE A 300 -1.55 1.81 0.76
C ILE A 300 -0.42 1.26 -0.10
N TRP A 301 0.56 2.06 -0.54
CA TRP A 301 1.72 1.52 -1.26
C TRP A 301 2.50 0.46 -0.46
N LYS A 302 2.59 0.62 0.88
CA LYS A 302 3.18 -0.39 1.77
C LYS A 302 2.31 -1.64 1.85
N LEU A 303 0.98 -1.47 1.98
CA LEU A 303 0.03 -2.57 1.96
C LEU A 303 0.09 -3.37 0.65
N LEU A 304 0.19 -2.70 -0.51
CA LEU A 304 0.32 -3.38 -1.81
C LEU A 304 1.56 -4.28 -1.85
N ALA A 305 2.67 -3.88 -1.22
CA ALA A 305 3.85 -4.73 -1.10
C ALA A 305 3.59 -5.94 -0.18
N GLU A 306 2.91 -5.75 0.95
CA GLU A 306 2.51 -6.84 1.85
C GLU A 306 1.57 -7.85 1.18
N ILE A 307 0.66 -7.39 0.31
CA ILE A 307 -0.24 -8.24 -0.47
C ILE A 307 0.56 -9.07 -1.49
N GLU A 308 1.46 -8.44 -2.25
CA GLU A 308 2.29 -9.14 -3.23
C GLU A 308 3.22 -10.18 -2.57
N ASP A 309 3.73 -9.89 -1.37
CA ASP A 309 4.56 -10.81 -0.58
C ASP A 309 3.84 -12.13 -0.22
N LEU A 310 2.51 -12.20 -0.31
CA LEU A 310 1.78 -13.47 -0.14
C LEU A 310 2.17 -14.51 -1.19
N HIS A 311 2.67 -14.10 -2.36
CA HIS A 311 3.20 -15.04 -3.36
C HIS A 311 4.42 -15.82 -2.85
N LEU A 312 5.15 -15.33 -1.85
CA LEU A 312 6.27 -16.06 -1.22
C LEU A 312 5.81 -17.32 -0.47
N MET A 313 4.53 -17.41 -0.14
CA MET A 313 3.96 -18.52 0.62
C MET A 313 3.50 -19.67 -0.27
N MET A 314 3.43 -19.45 -1.59
CA MET A 314 3.03 -20.46 -2.56
C MET A 314 4.14 -21.49 -2.74
N ASP A 315 3.76 -22.74 -3.00
CA ASP A 315 4.75 -23.74 -3.38
C ASP A 315 5.36 -23.39 -4.76
N PRO A 316 6.70 -23.36 -4.90
CA PRO A 316 7.33 -22.95 -6.16
C PRO A 316 6.98 -23.84 -7.36
N ASP A 317 6.86 -25.16 -7.19
CA ASP A 317 6.54 -26.07 -8.29
C ASP A 317 5.07 -25.91 -8.71
N ASP A 318 4.14 -25.86 -7.74
CA ASP A 318 2.73 -25.59 -8.02
C ASP A 318 2.53 -24.23 -8.69
N PHE A 319 3.21 -23.18 -8.23
CA PHE A 319 3.13 -21.84 -8.83
C PHE A 319 3.69 -21.82 -10.27
N LEU A 320 4.84 -22.43 -10.52
CA LEU A 320 5.44 -22.45 -11.86
C LEU A 320 4.59 -23.23 -12.87
N ARG A 321 3.95 -24.33 -12.43
CA ARG A 321 2.96 -25.05 -13.25
C ARG A 321 1.75 -24.18 -13.53
N LEU A 322 1.19 -23.52 -12.50
CA LEU A 322 0.05 -22.62 -12.63
C LEU A 322 0.33 -21.51 -13.64
N LYS A 323 1.50 -20.86 -13.54
CA LYS A 323 1.92 -19.79 -14.45
C LYS A 323 1.85 -20.23 -15.91
N ASN A 324 2.28 -21.46 -16.21
CA ASN A 324 2.21 -22.01 -17.56
C ASN A 324 0.76 -22.33 -17.98
N GLN A 325 -0.07 -22.80 -17.04
CA GLN A 325 -1.47 -23.15 -17.29
C GLN A 325 -2.36 -21.91 -17.50
N LEU A 326 -2.11 -20.82 -16.78
CA LEU A 326 -2.85 -19.57 -16.94
C LEU A 326 -2.52 -18.86 -18.26
N GLN A 327 -1.47 -19.28 -18.98
CA GLN A 327 -1.03 -18.73 -20.27
C GLN A 327 -0.99 -17.20 -20.31
N MET A 328 -0.77 -16.54 -19.16
CA MET A 328 -0.95 -15.09 -19.08
C MET A 328 0.15 -14.33 -19.84
N ARG A 329 1.22 -15.00 -20.26
CA ARG A 329 2.35 -14.39 -20.97
C ARG A 329 2.24 -14.67 -22.47
N SER A 330 2.03 -13.63 -23.26
CA SER A 330 2.29 -13.74 -24.70
C SER A 330 3.81 -13.74 -24.95
N PRO A 331 4.31 -14.50 -25.93
CA PRO A 331 5.74 -14.60 -26.22
C PRO A 331 6.36 -13.25 -26.61
N ASP A 332 5.55 -12.32 -27.13
CA ASP A 332 5.97 -10.99 -27.55
C ASP A 332 5.86 -9.92 -26.45
N GLU A 333 5.29 -10.25 -25.28
CA GLU A 333 5.14 -9.29 -24.18
C GLU A 333 6.46 -9.09 -23.42
N THR A 334 6.97 -7.87 -23.51
CA THR A 334 8.17 -7.43 -22.78
C THR A 334 7.84 -6.65 -21.51
N ALA A 335 6.59 -6.24 -21.31
CA ALA A 335 6.17 -5.53 -20.12
C ALA A 335 6.11 -6.47 -18.89
N PRO A 336 6.49 -5.98 -17.70
CA PRO A 336 6.28 -6.66 -16.43
C PRO A 336 4.81 -7.06 -16.19
N ILE A 337 4.59 -8.18 -15.49
CA ILE A 337 3.23 -8.71 -15.22
C ILE A 337 2.38 -7.69 -14.46
N CYS A 338 2.93 -7.00 -13.46
CA CYS A 338 2.21 -5.97 -12.71
C CYS A 338 1.67 -4.83 -13.59
N PHE A 339 2.28 -4.54 -14.75
CA PHE A 339 1.78 -3.51 -15.68
C PHE A 339 0.58 -3.97 -16.51
N ARG A 340 0.09 -5.20 -16.31
CA ARG A 340 -1.22 -5.63 -16.82
C ARG A 340 -2.37 -5.03 -16.01
N SER A 341 -2.11 -4.63 -14.76
CA SER A 341 -3.02 -3.79 -14.00
C SER A 341 -2.98 -2.36 -14.53
N ARG A 342 -4.05 -1.95 -15.23
CA ARG A 342 -4.19 -0.60 -15.77
C ARG A 342 -4.24 0.44 -14.66
N GLU A 343 -4.94 0.13 -13.57
CA GLU A 343 -5.07 1.05 -12.45
C GLU A 343 -3.76 1.18 -11.67
N LEU A 344 -2.95 0.12 -11.53
CA LEU A 344 -1.61 0.24 -10.92
C LEU A 344 -0.73 1.23 -11.69
N VAL A 345 -0.74 1.11 -13.02
CA VAL A 345 -0.01 2.02 -13.92
C VAL A 345 -0.53 3.45 -13.79
N GLU A 346 -1.85 3.62 -13.71
CA GLU A 346 -2.51 4.91 -13.50
C GLU A 346 -2.11 5.56 -12.18
N ILE A 347 -2.24 4.87 -11.04
CA ILE A 347 -1.87 5.44 -9.73
C ILE A 347 -0.37 5.75 -9.65
N THR A 348 0.47 4.93 -10.28
CA THR A 348 1.92 5.20 -10.38
C THR A 348 2.18 6.50 -11.13
N LYS A 349 1.48 6.71 -12.25
CA LYS A 349 1.56 7.94 -13.03
C LYS A 349 1.03 9.15 -12.24
N SER A 350 -0.12 9.03 -11.59
CA SER A 350 -0.70 10.12 -10.80
C SER A 350 0.19 10.53 -9.63
N CYS A 351 0.84 9.58 -8.94
CA CYS A 351 1.84 9.90 -7.90
C CYS A 351 3.04 10.68 -8.48
N LYS A 352 3.54 10.30 -9.67
CA LYS A 352 4.61 11.05 -10.37
C LYS A 352 4.17 12.46 -10.76
N GLU A 353 2.90 12.64 -11.10
CA GLU A 353 2.33 13.91 -11.55
C GLU A 353 2.09 14.91 -10.41
N LEU A 354 2.13 14.48 -9.13
CA LEU A 354 2.09 15.37 -7.97
C LEU A 354 3.18 16.45 -8.01
N LYS A 355 4.30 16.21 -8.71
CA LYS A 355 5.35 17.22 -8.95
C LYS A 355 4.82 18.50 -9.61
N HIS A 356 3.77 18.40 -10.41
CA HIS A 356 3.15 19.55 -11.07
C HIS A 356 2.33 20.42 -10.11
N LYS A 357 1.99 19.91 -8.92
CA LYS A 357 1.28 20.67 -7.88
C LYS A 357 2.23 21.46 -6.96
N VAL A 358 3.54 21.11 -6.93
CA VAL A 358 4.54 21.76 -6.07
C VAL A 358 4.62 23.28 -6.25
N PRO A 359 4.68 23.85 -7.48
CA PRO A 359 4.74 25.30 -7.66
C PRO A 359 3.51 26.02 -7.09
N ALA A 360 2.32 25.45 -7.30
CA ALA A 360 1.06 26.01 -6.80
C ALA A 360 1.01 26.01 -5.26
N ILE A 361 1.49 24.95 -4.61
CA ILE A 361 1.58 24.86 -3.14
C ILE A 361 2.55 25.94 -2.60
N LEU A 362 3.70 26.11 -3.26
CA LEU A 362 4.72 27.10 -2.89
C LEU A 362 4.35 28.54 -3.28
N GLY A 363 3.30 28.75 -4.07
CA GLY A 363 2.89 30.07 -4.54
C GLY A 363 3.87 30.70 -5.54
N VAL A 364 4.54 29.88 -6.36
CA VAL A 364 5.52 30.33 -7.35
C VAL A 364 5.12 29.95 -8.76
N GLU A 365 5.45 30.81 -9.74
CA GLU A 365 5.24 30.52 -11.16
C GLU A 365 6.11 29.35 -11.63
N VAL A 366 5.55 28.53 -12.52
CA VAL A 366 6.19 27.33 -13.05
C VAL A 366 7.30 27.73 -14.03
N ASP A 367 8.55 27.51 -13.65
CA ASP A 367 9.63 27.36 -14.62
C ASP A 367 9.54 25.93 -15.21
N PRO A 368 9.37 25.75 -16.53
CA PRO A 368 9.26 24.43 -17.15
C PRO A 368 10.45 23.48 -16.88
N LYS A 369 11.57 23.99 -16.34
CA LYS A 369 12.75 23.19 -15.95
C LYS A 369 12.94 22.97 -14.45
N GLY A 370 12.00 23.37 -13.59
CA GLY A 370 12.13 23.20 -12.14
C GLY A 370 13.23 24.08 -11.51
N GLY A 371 13.32 25.33 -11.97
CA GLY A 371 14.46 26.23 -11.74
C GLY A 371 14.71 26.69 -10.29
N PRO A 372 15.72 27.57 -10.10
CA PRO A 372 16.16 28.06 -8.79
C PRO A 372 15.05 28.64 -7.92
N ARG A 373 13.98 29.19 -8.53
CA ARG A 373 12.87 29.83 -7.82
C ARG A 373 12.06 28.86 -6.95
N ILE A 374 11.79 27.64 -7.43
CA ILE A 374 11.04 26.64 -6.65
C ILE A 374 11.90 26.19 -5.46
N GLN A 375 13.19 25.98 -5.70
CA GLN A 375 14.14 25.62 -4.66
C GLN A 375 14.25 26.73 -3.59
N GLU A 376 14.44 27.98 -3.98
CA GLU A 376 14.50 29.12 -3.05
C GLU A 376 13.21 29.27 -2.22
N ALA A 377 12.04 29.11 -2.85
CA ALA A 377 10.76 29.15 -2.14
C ALA A 377 10.62 28.00 -1.14
N ALA A 378 11.02 26.79 -1.51
CA ALA A 378 11.05 25.65 -0.59
C ALA A 378 12.03 25.89 0.57
N MET A 379 13.22 26.46 0.31
CA MET A 379 14.18 26.82 1.35
C MET A 379 13.60 27.82 2.35
N ARG A 380 12.95 28.89 1.85
CA ARG A 380 12.27 29.88 2.70
C ARG A 380 11.19 29.22 3.54
N LEU A 381 10.30 28.43 2.92
CA LEU A 381 9.23 27.71 3.60
C LEU A 381 9.76 26.86 4.77
N TYR A 382 10.78 26.02 4.52
CA TYR A 382 11.37 25.16 5.54
C TYR A 382 12.09 25.93 6.65
N SER A 383 12.72 27.06 6.33
CA SER A 383 13.47 27.87 7.31
C SER A 383 12.57 28.71 8.21
N GLU A 384 11.50 29.29 7.66
CA GLU A 384 10.61 30.20 8.39
C GLU A 384 9.56 29.46 9.23
N LYS A 385 9.16 28.25 8.81
CA LYS A 385 8.19 27.38 9.52
C LYS A 385 6.82 28.02 9.83
N LYS A 386 6.46 29.12 9.15
CA LYS A 386 5.17 29.81 9.35
C LYS A 386 4.00 29.06 8.72
N GLU A 387 4.21 28.42 7.57
CA GLU A 387 3.20 27.65 6.83
C GLU A 387 3.49 26.15 6.94
N PHE A 388 3.49 25.62 8.16
CA PHE A 388 3.92 24.24 8.46
C PHE A 388 3.09 23.17 7.71
N GLU A 389 1.84 23.45 7.41
CA GLU A 389 0.92 22.53 6.70
C GLU A 389 1.45 22.22 5.29
N LYS A 390 2.00 23.22 4.60
CA LYS A 390 2.64 23.04 3.29
C LYS A 390 3.93 22.23 3.40
N VAL A 391 4.67 22.38 4.51
CA VAL A 391 5.88 21.58 4.77
C VAL A 391 5.50 20.10 4.89
N TYR A 392 4.49 19.79 5.69
CA TYR A 392 4.02 18.41 5.87
C TYR A 392 3.52 17.80 4.56
N LEU A 393 2.72 18.55 3.77
CA LEU A 393 2.25 18.09 2.47
C LEU A 393 3.40 17.77 1.49
N LEU A 394 4.37 18.67 1.37
CA LEU A 394 5.51 18.48 0.47
C LEU A 394 6.45 17.35 0.94
N GLN A 395 6.59 17.13 2.25
CA GLN A 395 7.28 15.96 2.79
C GLN A 395 6.51 14.68 2.50
N ALA A 396 5.18 14.69 2.61
CA ALA A 396 4.34 13.54 2.31
C ALA A 396 4.40 13.14 0.83
N PHE A 397 4.54 14.09 -0.10
CA PHE A 397 4.83 13.79 -1.51
C PHE A 397 6.11 12.96 -1.69
N GLN A 398 7.19 13.32 -0.99
CA GLN A 398 8.44 12.56 -1.03
C GLN A 398 8.32 11.21 -0.32
N ALA A 399 7.46 11.10 0.69
CA ALA A 399 7.16 9.83 1.36
C ALA A 399 6.43 8.85 0.43
N ILE A 400 5.43 9.33 -0.34
CA ILE A 400 4.75 8.56 -1.39
C ILE A 400 5.75 8.07 -2.42
N GLU A 401 6.62 8.94 -2.94
CA GLU A 401 7.68 8.53 -3.87
C GLU A 401 8.54 7.40 -3.29
N GLY A 402 8.96 7.55 -2.03
CA GLY A 402 9.75 6.53 -1.35
C GLY A 402 9.00 5.20 -1.17
N ALA A 403 7.71 5.22 -0.85
CA ALA A 403 6.89 4.01 -0.72
C ALA A 403 6.69 3.32 -2.09
N LEU A 404 6.37 4.09 -3.13
CA LEU A 404 6.21 3.62 -4.51
C LEU A 404 7.50 2.97 -5.04
N LYS A 405 8.66 3.62 -4.86
CA LYS A 405 9.95 3.06 -5.32
C LYS A 405 10.31 1.77 -4.55
N ARG A 406 10.00 1.72 -3.25
CA ARG A 406 10.17 0.49 -2.45
C ARG A 406 9.27 -0.64 -2.93
N PHE A 407 8.01 -0.34 -3.28
CA PHE A 407 7.10 -1.33 -3.85
C PHE A 407 7.69 -1.98 -5.11
N PHE A 408 8.11 -1.19 -6.10
CA PHE A 408 8.64 -1.76 -7.35
C PHE A 408 9.98 -2.49 -7.15
N TYR A 409 10.82 -2.02 -6.22
CA TYR A 409 12.03 -2.73 -5.85
C TYR A 409 11.71 -4.09 -5.21
N ALA A 410 10.80 -4.11 -4.22
CA ALA A 410 10.36 -5.33 -3.53
C ALA A 410 9.69 -6.30 -4.52
N TYR A 411 8.81 -5.80 -5.39
CA TYR A 411 8.18 -6.59 -6.45
C TYR A 411 9.24 -7.24 -7.36
N LYS A 412 10.28 -6.51 -7.76
CA LYS A 412 11.37 -7.11 -8.54
C LYS A 412 12.07 -8.25 -7.77
N GLN A 413 12.32 -8.09 -6.47
CA GLN A 413 12.89 -9.15 -5.65
C GLN A 413 11.95 -10.35 -5.53
N LEU A 414 10.65 -10.10 -5.36
CA LEU A 414 9.62 -11.13 -5.34
C LEU A 414 9.66 -11.97 -6.62
N LEU A 415 9.72 -11.35 -7.79
CA LEU A 415 9.84 -12.07 -9.06
C LEU A 415 11.10 -12.95 -9.11
N VAL A 416 12.22 -12.48 -8.58
CA VAL A 416 13.47 -13.25 -8.51
C VAL A 416 13.31 -14.48 -7.61
N VAL A 417 12.64 -14.33 -6.48
CA VAL A 417 12.43 -15.43 -5.52
C VAL A 417 11.44 -16.46 -6.07
N VAL A 418 10.35 -16.01 -6.67
CA VAL A 418 9.24 -16.88 -7.10
C VAL A 418 9.49 -17.52 -8.47
N MET A 419 10.15 -16.81 -9.39
CA MET A 419 10.36 -17.29 -10.78
C MET A 419 11.84 -17.52 -11.14
N GLY A 420 12.77 -17.17 -10.25
CA GLY A 420 14.20 -17.22 -10.52
C GLY A 420 14.72 -15.98 -11.25
N SER A 421 16.04 -15.77 -11.12
CA SER A 421 16.71 -14.55 -11.59
C SER A 421 16.79 -14.39 -13.11
N LEU A 422 16.80 -15.50 -13.86
CA LEU A 422 16.83 -15.48 -15.32
C LEU A 422 15.49 -15.02 -15.89
N GLU A 423 14.40 -15.52 -15.33
CA GLU A 423 13.06 -15.16 -15.76
C GLU A 423 12.68 -13.75 -15.31
N ALA A 424 13.05 -13.34 -14.10
CA ALA A 424 12.86 -11.98 -13.62
C ALA A 424 13.62 -10.92 -14.44
N LYS A 425 14.69 -11.31 -15.17
CA LYS A 425 15.42 -10.46 -16.11
C LYS A 425 14.88 -10.54 -17.56
N GLY A 426 13.83 -11.31 -17.80
CA GLY A 426 13.13 -11.34 -19.09
C GLY A 426 13.81 -12.16 -20.20
N ASN A 427 14.44 -13.30 -19.90
CA ASN A 427 15.04 -14.21 -20.90
C ASN A 427 16.04 -13.53 -21.89
N GLY A 428 16.67 -12.42 -21.50
CA GLY A 428 17.70 -11.75 -22.29
C GLY A 428 19.05 -12.45 -22.20
N VAL A 429 19.25 -13.54 -22.96
CA VAL A 429 20.61 -14.07 -23.23
C VAL A 429 21.40 -13.13 -24.15
N ALA A 430 20.78 -12.08 -24.69
CA ALA A 430 21.40 -11.17 -25.66
C ALA A 430 20.92 -9.70 -25.58
N VAL A 431 20.74 -9.14 -24.38
CA VAL A 431 20.53 -7.69 -24.24
C VAL A 431 21.84 -7.06 -23.75
N THR A 432 22.39 -6.16 -24.56
CA THR A 432 23.54 -5.33 -24.22
C THR A 432 23.35 -4.69 -22.84
N SER A 433 24.43 -4.61 -22.06
CA SER A 433 24.47 -4.16 -20.66
C SER A 433 23.96 -2.73 -20.40
N GLU A 434 23.37 -2.04 -21.38
CA GLU A 434 23.05 -0.61 -21.34
C GLU A 434 21.55 -0.31 -21.21
N SER A 435 20.62 -1.23 -21.51
CA SER A 435 19.19 -0.97 -21.33
C SER A 435 18.65 -1.61 -20.04
N CYS A 436 18.36 -0.76 -19.06
CA CYS A 436 17.72 -1.11 -17.80
C CYS A 436 16.27 -1.59 -18.04
N ASP A 437 15.83 -2.71 -17.45
CA ASP A 437 14.44 -3.20 -17.57
C ASP A 437 13.44 -2.22 -16.94
N SER A 438 12.20 -2.17 -17.47
CA SER A 438 11.20 -1.15 -17.11
C SER A 438 10.90 -1.05 -15.61
N LEU A 439 10.95 -2.16 -14.85
CA LEU A 439 10.82 -2.14 -13.39
C LEU A 439 11.98 -1.42 -12.71
N THR A 440 13.20 -1.70 -13.15
CA THR A 440 14.40 -1.07 -12.59
C THR A 440 14.46 0.41 -12.90
N GLN A 441 13.98 0.82 -14.08
CA GLN A 441 13.86 2.23 -14.39
C GLN A 441 12.96 2.96 -13.38
N LEU A 442 11.87 2.36 -12.89
CA LEU A 442 10.95 3.02 -11.95
C LEU A 442 11.59 3.33 -10.59
N PHE A 443 12.35 2.38 -10.02
CA PHE A 443 12.93 2.59 -8.68
C PHE A 443 14.34 3.21 -8.71
N LEU A 444 15.05 3.17 -9.85
CA LEU A 444 16.32 3.89 -10.04
C LEU A 444 16.16 5.30 -10.63
N GLU A 445 14.95 5.69 -11.05
CA GLU A 445 14.68 7.05 -11.52
C GLU A 445 15.13 8.09 -10.48
N PRO A 446 15.69 9.24 -10.91
CA PRO A 446 15.95 10.37 -10.00
C PRO A 446 14.70 10.79 -9.22
N THR A 447 14.88 11.66 -8.23
CA THR A 447 13.72 12.11 -7.45
C THR A 447 12.68 12.80 -8.32
N TYR A 448 11.39 12.54 -8.06
CA TYR A 448 10.29 13.23 -8.71
C TYR A 448 10.22 14.71 -8.31
N PHE A 449 10.88 15.08 -7.21
CA PHE A 449 10.83 16.40 -6.58
C PHE A 449 12.24 17.03 -6.42
N PRO A 450 13.00 17.25 -7.51
CA PRO A 450 14.41 17.66 -7.45
C PRO A 450 14.62 18.99 -6.74
N SER A 451 13.72 19.97 -6.91
CA SER A 451 13.84 21.27 -6.25
C SER A 451 13.63 21.19 -4.73
N LEU A 452 12.76 20.26 -4.27
CA LEU A 452 12.53 20.05 -2.83
C LEU A 452 13.73 19.35 -2.18
N ASP A 453 14.34 18.42 -2.89
CA ASP A 453 15.56 17.73 -2.45
C ASP A 453 16.75 18.69 -2.37
N ALA A 454 16.99 19.45 -3.44
CA ALA A 454 18.02 20.48 -3.48
C ALA A 454 17.88 21.50 -2.33
N ALA A 455 16.65 21.96 -2.04
CA ALA A 455 16.39 22.91 -0.96
C ALA A 455 16.89 22.40 0.40
N LYS A 456 16.77 21.10 0.69
CA LYS A 456 17.27 20.50 1.93
C LYS A 456 18.80 20.52 1.99
N THR A 457 19.45 20.18 0.88
CA THR A 457 20.92 20.21 0.75
C THR A 457 21.47 21.61 1.04
N PHE A 458 20.96 22.63 0.34
CA PHE A 458 21.44 24.01 0.51
C PHE A 458 21.12 24.58 1.89
N LEU A 459 19.99 24.22 2.51
CA LEU A 459 19.72 24.61 3.89
C LEU A 459 20.74 23.98 4.85
N GLY A 460 21.04 22.69 4.69
CA GLY A 460 22.06 22.00 5.46
C GLY A 460 23.43 22.71 5.38
N GLU A 461 23.89 23.00 4.16
CA GLU A 461 25.14 23.73 3.92
C GLU A 461 25.14 25.12 4.58
N SER A 462 24.02 25.85 4.47
CA SER A 462 23.89 27.19 5.06
C SER A 462 24.07 27.18 6.58
N TRP A 463 23.55 26.16 7.27
CA TRP A 463 23.71 26.00 8.71
C TRP A 463 25.11 25.55 9.10
N SER A 464 25.73 24.66 8.33
CA SER A 464 27.13 24.27 8.53
C SER A 464 28.07 25.48 8.42
N HIS A 465 27.86 26.35 7.42
CA HIS A 465 28.63 27.58 7.28
C HIS A 465 28.38 28.59 8.40
N GLN A 466 27.15 28.70 8.92
CA GLN A 466 26.85 29.57 10.07
C GLN A 466 27.48 29.05 11.35
N GLN A 467 27.46 27.73 11.59
CA GLN A 467 28.13 27.11 12.74
C GLN A 467 29.64 27.35 12.68
N HIS A 468 30.30 27.11 11.55
CA HIS A 468 31.74 27.37 11.40
C HIS A 468 32.12 28.83 11.65
N LYS A 469 31.35 29.80 11.13
CA LYS A 469 31.55 31.23 11.42
C LYS A 469 31.28 31.57 12.90
N GLY A 470 30.36 30.87 13.56
CA GLY A 470 30.08 31.00 14.99
C GLY A 470 31.25 30.52 15.87
N THR A 471 31.88 29.39 15.51
CA THR A 471 33.05 28.84 16.22
C THR A 471 34.30 29.69 16.01
N GLU A 472 34.54 30.20 14.80
CA GLU A 472 35.64 31.14 14.51
C GLU A 472 35.49 32.48 15.24
N ARG A 473 34.26 32.96 15.43
CA ARG A 473 33.99 34.17 16.22
C ARG A 473 34.17 33.96 17.72
N ARG A 474 33.90 32.76 18.25
CA ARG A 474 34.17 32.41 19.65
C ARG A 474 35.67 32.27 19.91
N SER A 475 36.42 31.59 19.04
CA SER A 475 37.88 31.43 19.21
C SER A 475 38.67 32.73 19.05
N ARG A 476 38.12 33.74 18.35
CA ARG A 476 38.67 35.11 18.31
C ARG A 476 38.33 35.98 19.52
N ARG A 477 37.33 35.62 20.33
CA ARG A 477 36.98 36.34 21.57
C ARG A 477 37.70 35.78 22.80
N GLU A 478 38.26 34.58 22.70
CA GLU A 478 39.05 33.92 23.75
C GLU A 478 40.57 34.09 23.56
N ARG A 479 41.01 34.94 22.63
CA ARG A 479 42.42 35.30 22.43
C ARG A 479 42.69 36.76 22.77
#